data_AF-A0A3Q2Y935-F1
#
_entry.id   AF-A0A3Q2Y935-F1
#
_cell.length_a   1.000
_cell.length_b   1.000
_cell.length_c   1.000
_cell.angle_alpha   90.00
_cell.angle_beta   90.00
_cell.angle_gamma   90.00
#
_symmetry.space_group_name_H-M   'P 1'
#
loop_
_entity.id
_entity.type
_entity.pdbx_description
1 polymer ?
#
loop_
_entity_poly.entity_id
_entity_poly.type
_entity_poly.pdbx_seq_one_letter_code
_entity_poly.pdbx_strand_id
1 'polypeptide(L)'
;MSAKLQRLVSEKKDMVETVMETFEQGAEVVASIVGDLFPVFSIAAPIVKLALDNVESKEATFMKEQFQKVRDRLDAISDQMQRIHDEIKKSGMDATYFSVEENITNQFRKYMDILNAKPKFREVKKKLFLEHFDKTGGDKNLHVLYNAVTGDNFSGESVLEIILNYEEKSRRPLEDFCARLKKLFCLGIIALLGHAALKGYDEEDSLLKDWGEKMKVVQEKMNAVIEDCVVSFPKQAELDARRLVRDNPGWSNQQLADAIVARLKKKYDWVGWSVRVFKSPTGLFAPKNYHCPAGRSRFQVPTSDDKLNVVVSYSSSPEPVDGAHIRQLIQSQKKLGVVAVAEMLFEKVPGECAVHAVKTSKDLACAWSFSDELHYWEEHKNLYVCLHSA
;
A
#
# COMPACT_ATOMS: atom_id res chain seq x y z
N MET A 1 8.59 16.80 -40.82
CA MET A 1 8.57 15.77 -39.77
C MET A 1 8.36 16.40 -38.38
N SER A 2 9.16 17.38 -37.98
CA SER A 2 9.11 17.97 -36.63
C SER A 2 7.79 18.65 -36.26
N ALA A 3 7.09 19.31 -37.20
CA ALA A 3 5.76 19.87 -36.95
C ALA A 3 4.70 18.81 -36.58
N LYS A 4 4.79 17.60 -37.14
CA LYS A 4 3.91 16.47 -36.79
C LYS A 4 4.20 15.96 -35.38
N LEU A 5 5.48 15.89 -35.00
CA LEU A 5 5.93 15.48 -33.66
C LEU A 5 5.52 16.51 -32.60
N GLN A 6 5.67 17.80 -32.88
CA GLN A 6 5.19 18.87 -31.98
C GLN A 6 3.69 18.78 -31.73
N ARG A 7 2.90 18.55 -32.79
CA ARG A 7 1.45 18.36 -32.66
C ARG A 7 1.11 17.15 -31.78
N LEU A 8 1.77 16.01 -32.00
CA LEU A 8 1.57 14.81 -31.18
C LEU A 8 1.89 15.08 -29.70
N VAL A 9 3.03 15.72 -29.43
CA VAL A 9 3.42 16.09 -28.05
C VAL A 9 2.39 17.03 -27.42
N SER A 10 1.91 18.02 -28.17
CA SER A 10 0.87 18.94 -27.71
C SER A 10 -0.46 18.23 -27.39
N GLU A 11 -0.92 17.33 -28.27
CA GLU A 11 -2.14 16.54 -28.08
C GLU A 11 -2.08 15.60 -26.86
N LYS A 12 -0.87 15.19 -26.43
CA LYS A 12 -0.67 14.32 -25.28
C LYS A 12 -0.40 15.04 -23.96
N LYS A 13 -0.25 16.37 -23.98
CA LYS A 13 0.17 17.18 -22.82
C LYS A 13 -0.67 16.94 -21.57
N ASP A 14 -1.97 17.18 -21.67
CA ASP A 14 -2.87 17.16 -20.50
C ASP A 14 -2.97 15.76 -19.87
N MET A 15 -2.94 14.71 -20.71
CA MET A 15 -2.90 13.33 -20.23
C MET A 15 -1.60 12.99 -19.51
N VAL A 16 -0.45 13.41 -20.07
CA VAL A 16 0.85 13.22 -19.41
C VAL A 16 0.88 13.97 -18.09
N GLU A 17 0.39 15.21 -18.04
CA GLU A 17 0.29 16.01 -16.82
C GLU A 17 -0.50 15.29 -15.74
N THR A 18 -1.69 14.77 -16.07
CA THR A 18 -2.54 14.02 -15.12
C THR A 18 -1.84 12.78 -14.56
N VAL A 19 -1.17 12.00 -15.42
CA VAL A 19 -0.42 10.82 -14.97
C VAL A 19 0.74 11.23 -14.06
N MET A 20 1.43 12.32 -14.38
CA MET A 20 2.58 12.82 -13.62
C MET A 20 2.19 13.42 -12.27
N GLU A 21 1.08 14.14 -12.19
CA GLU A 21 0.50 14.61 -10.92
C GLU A 21 0.23 13.42 -9.99
N THR A 22 -0.19 12.28 -10.52
CA THR A 22 -0.40 11.10 -9.70
C THR A 22 0.91 10.48 -9.21
N PHE A 23 1.99 10.53 -10.00
CA PHE A 23 3.33 10.16 -9.51
C PHE A 23 3.84 11.08 -8.38
N GLU A 24 3.30 12.30 -8.29
CA GLU A 24 3.54 13.23 -7.19
C GLU A 24 2.66 12.96 -5.96
N GLN A 25 1.54 12.24 -6.13
CA GLN A 25 0.69 11.76 -5.05
C GLN A 25 1.34 10.55 -4.38
N GLY A 26 1.00 10.30 -3.10
CA GLY A 26 1.66 9.29 -2.27
C GLY A 26 1.69 7.88 -2.88
N ALA A 27 2.53 7.00 -2.35
CA ALA A 27 2.74 5.66 -2.91
C ALA A 27 1.46 4.83 -3.03
N GLU A 28 0.51 5.00 -2.10
CA GLU A 28 -0.81 4.35 -2.13
C GLU A 28 -1.57 4.63 -3.45
N VAL A 29 -1.53 5.88 -3.91
CA VAL A 29 -2.22 6.32 -5.12
C VAL A 29 -1.46 5.81 -6.34
N VAL A 30 -0.13 5.91 -6.32
CA VAL A 30 0.72 5.40 -7.41
C VAL A 30 0.54 3.89 -7.58
N ALA A 31 0.49 3.13 -6.49
CA ALA A 31 0.36 1.66 -6.50
C ALA A 31 -1.01 1.20 -7.00
N SER A 32 -2.08 1.89 -6.61
CA SER A 32 -3.47 1.56 -6.99
C SER A 32 -3.90 2.11 -8.35
N ILE A 33 -3.10 2.97 -8.98
CA ILE A 33 -3.47 3.56 -10.27
C ILE A 33 -3.73 2.47 -11.31
N VAL A 34 -4.96 2.44 -11.83
CA VAL A 34 -5.37 1.63 -13.00
C VAL A 34 -5.10 2.40 -14.30
N GLY A 35 -4.69 3.68 -14.18
CA GLY A 35 -4.46 4.59 -15.29
C GLY A 35 -3.40 4.08 -16.26
N ASP A 36 -3.69 4.23 -17.55
CA ASP A 36 -2.78 3.84 -18.61
C ASP A 36 -1.54 4.75 -18.58
N LEU A 37 -0.36 4.19 -18.31
CA LEU A 37 0.92 4.91 -18.40
C LEU A 37 1.32 5.18 -19.87
N PHE A 38 0.57 4.63 -20.82
CA PHE A 38 0.81 4.78 -22.25
C PHE A 38 0.96 6.23 -22.75
N PRO A 39 0.21 7.24 -22.28
CA PRO A 39 0.45 8.62 -22.69
C PRO A 39 1.87 9.08 -22.38
N VAL A 40 2.41 8.70 -21.22
CA VAL A 40 3.79 9.00 -20.79
C VAL A 40 4.81 8.30 -21.69
N PHE A 41 4.55 7.04 -22.04
CA PHE A 41 5.46 6.27 -22.90
C PHE A 41 5.45 6.76 -24.34
N SER A 42 4.26 7.11 -24.87
CA SER A 42 4.05 7.51 -26.26
C SER A 42 4.82 8.78 -26.67
N ILE A 43 5.24 9.60 -25.70
CA ILE A 43 5.99 10.84 -25.96
C ILE A 43 7.52 10.65 -25.89
N ALA A 44 8.01 9.50 -25.41
CA ALA A 44 9.45 9.24 -25.25
C ALA A 44 10.22 9.31 -26.58
N ALA A 45 9.70 8.69 -27.63
CA ALA A 45 10.33 8.74 -28.94
C ALA A 45 10.18 10.13 -29.64
N PRO A 46 8.99 10.76 -29.69
CA PRO A 46 8.82 12.10 -30.25
C PRO A 46 9.72 13.16 -29.62
N ILE A 47 9.87 13.18 -28.30
CA ILE A 47 10.60 14.25 -27.61
C ILE A 47 12.11 14.16 -27.86
N VAL A 48 12.69 12.95 -27.94
CA VAL A 48 14.11 12.78 -28.22
C VAL A 48 14.43 13.10 -29.69
N LYS A 49 13.53 12.77 -30.62
CA LYS A 49 13.64 13.17 -32.04
C LYS A 49 13.61 14.69 -32.19
N LEU A 50 12.66 15.37 -31.53
CA LEU A 50 12.59 16.84 -31.49
C LEU A 50 13.85 17.48 -30.90
N ALA A 51 14.41 16.88 -29.85
CA ALA A 51 15.67 17.34 -29.27
C ALA A 51 16.82 17.24 -30.28
N LEU A 52 16.98 16.13 -31.00
CA LEU A 52 18.05 16.01 -32.01
C LEU A 52 17.88 16.98 -33.18
N ASP A 53 16.65 17.25 -33.60
CA ASP A 53 16.33 18.23 -34.65
C ASP A 53 16.57 19.68 -34.21
N ASN A 54 16.98 19.92 -32.95
CA ASN A 54 17.12 21.24 -32.36
C ASN A 54 15.84 22.08 -32.39
N VAL A 55 14.70 21.40 -32.27
CA VAL A 55 13.39 22.02 -32.27
C VAL A 55 13.00 22.36 -30.83
N GLU A 56 12.93 23.66 -30.55
CA GLU A 56 12.48 24.17 -29.27
C GLU A 56 10.98 24.48 -29.32
N SER A 57 10.21 23.98 -28.35
CA SER A 57 8.79 24.29 -28.17
C SER A 57 8.43 24.25 -26.69
N LYS A 58 7.41 25.00 -26.29
CA LYS A 58 6.97 25.05 -24.89
C LYS A 58 6.52 23.66 -24.41
N GLU A 59 5.88 22.92 -25.29
CA GLU A 59 5.34 21.59 -25.04
C GLU A 59 6.48 20.57 -24.87
N ALA A 60 7.51 20.61 -25.73
CA ALA A 60 8.68 19.74 -25.57
C ALA A 60 9.46 20.06 -24.28
N THR A 61 9.58 21.34 -23.91
CA THR A 61 10.18 21.73 -22.62
C THR A 61 9.37 21.21 -21.44
N PHE A 62 8.04 21.37 -21.47
CA PHE A 62 7.15 20.86 -20.44
C PHE A 62 7.30 19.34 -20.28
N MET A 63 7.26 18.56 -21.36
CA MET A 63 7.39 17.10 -21.27
C MET A 63 8.74 16.66 -20.71
N LYS A 64 9.81 17.37 -21.06
CA LYS A 64 11.13 17.14 -20.50
C LYS A 64 11.13 17.38 -18.99
N GLU A 65 10.48 18.45 -18.51
CA GLU A 65 10.32 18.73 -17.09
C GLU A 65 9.53 17.63 -16.38
N GLN A 66 8.50 17.06 -17.03
CA GLN A 66 7.77 15.93 -16.46
C GLN A 66 8.65 14.69 -16.28
N PHE A 67 9.46 14.32 -17.27
CA PHE A 67 10.45 13.23 -17.12
C PHE A 67 11.52 13.53 -16.07
N GLN A 68 11.88 14.80 -15.93
CA GLN A 68 12.80 15.27 -14.90
C GLN A 68 12.21 15.05 -13.50
N LYS A 69 10.94 15.38 -13.28
CA LYS A 69 10.22 15.10 -12.04
C LYS A 69 10.19 13.60 -11.69
N VAL A 70 9.95 12.73 -12.68
CA VAL A 70 10.00 11.26 -12.47
C VAL A 70 11.37 10.82 -11.96
N ARG A 71 12.45 11.35 -12.55
CA ARG A 71 13.83 11.08 -12.12
C ARG A 71 14.07 11.50 -10.68
N ASP A 72 13.79 12.76 -10.36
CA ASP A 72 14.14 13.34 -9.06
C ASP A 72 13.34 12.69 -7.93
N ARG A 73 12.12 12.20 -8.23
CA ARG A 73 11.35 11.37 -7.29
C ARG A 73 11.95 9.99 -7.08
N LEU A 74 12.56 9.37 -8.09
CA LEU A 74 13.25 8.09 -7.95
C LEU A 74 14.50 8.22 -7.06
N ASP A 75 15.27 9.30 -7.23
CA ASP A 75 16.46 9.58 -6.42
C ASP A 75 16.11 9.76 -4.93
N ALA A 76 15.05 10.50 -4.60
CA ALA A 76 14.57 10.66 -3.21
C ALA A 76 14.04 9.37 -2.57
N ILE A 77 13.71 8.38 -3.41
CA ILE A 77 13.10 7.11 -3.04
C ILE A 77 14.17 6.04 -2.85
N SER A 78 15.26 6.06 -3.63
CA SER A 78 16.39 5.11 -3.56
C SER A 78 16.99 4.96 -2.15
N ASP A 79 17.02 6.02 -1.33
CA ASP A 79 17.55 5.99 0.04
C ASP A 79 16.77 5.08 1.01
N GLN A 80 15.51 4.76 0.70
CA GLN A 80 14.68 3.87 1.53
C GLN A 80 14.77 2.38 1.12
N MET A 81 15.48 2.07 0.04
CA MET A 81 15.60 0.73 -0.55
C MET A 81 16.48 -0.23 0.25
N GLN A 82 17.34 0.30 1.13
CA GLN A 82 18.32 -0.48 1.88
C GLN A 82 17.69 -1.56 2.77
N ARG A 83 16.43 -1.38 3.21
CA ARG A 83 15.74 -2.30 4.12
C ARG A 83 15.06 -3.49 3.43
N ILE A 84 14.54 -3.30 2.21
CA ILE A 84 13.91 -4.37 1.41
C ILE A 84 15.01 -5.24 0.76
N HIS A 85 16.11 -4.59 0.34
CA HIS A 85 17.30 -5.25 -0.18
C HIS A 85 17.89 -6.27 0.80
N ASP A 86 17.92 -5.97 2.10
CA ASP A 86 18.49 -6.87 3.13
C ASP A 86 17.76 -8.22 3.29
N GLU A 87 16.51 -8.33 2.84
CA GLU A 87 15.70 -9.56 2.96
C GLU A 87 15.56 -10.31 1.64
N ILE A 88 15.54 -9.58 0.50
CA ILE A 88 15.82 -10.20 -0.80
C ILE A 88 17.24 -10.80 -0.81
N LYS A 89 18.21 -10.17 -0.12
CA LYS A 89 19.57 -10.69 0.10
C LYS A 89 19.60 -12.04 0.82
N LYS A 90 18.64 -12.33 1.69
CA LYS A 90 18.50 -13.64 2.34
C LYS A 90 17.92 -14.72 1.41
N SER A 91 17.22 -14.31 0.34
CA SER A 91 16.65 -15.23 -0.66
C SER A 91 17.62 -15.62 -1.79
N GLY A 92 18.81 -15.01 -1.88
CA GLY A 92 19.84 -15.36 -2.86
C GLY A 92 19.66 -14.77 -4.27
N MET A 93 18.68 -13.89 -4.50
CA MET A 93 18.38 -13.27 -5.81
C MET A 93 19.02 -11.87 -6.03
N ASP A 94 19.86 -11.44 -5.10
CA ASP A 94 20.25 -10.04 -4.88
C ASP A 94 21.09 -9.41 -6.02
N ALA A 95 22.14 -10.10 -6.49
CA ALA A 95 23.06 -9.54 -7.47
C ALA A 95 22.39 -9.19 -8.82
N THR A 96 21.34 -9.92 -9.18
CA THR A 96 20.65 -9.75 -10.46
C THR A 96 19.72 -8.54 -10.44
N TYR A 97 18.91 -8.36 -9.40
CA TYR A 97 17.94 -7.26 -9.35
C TYR A 97 18.56 -5.90 -9.08
N PHE A 98 19.61 -5.86 -8.24
CA PHE A 98 20.38 -4.63 -8.04
C PHE A 98 21.01 -4.14 -9.35
N SER A 99 21.63 -5.04 -10.12
CA SER A 99 22.20 -4.71 -11.43
C SER A 99 21.12 -4.25 -12.42
N VAL A 100 19.94 -4.88 -12.42
CA VAL A 100 18.81 -4.48 -13.27
C VAL A 100 18.34 -3.06 -12.97
N GLU A 101 18.14 -2.72 -11.69
CA GLU A 101 17.72 -1.38 -11.30
C GLU A 101 18.76 -0.32 -11.64
N GLU A 102 20.03 -0.60 -11.33
CA GLU A 102 21.15 0.29 -11.67
C GLU A 102 21.23 0.51 -13.19
N ASN A 103 21.12 -0.56 -13.98
CA ASN A 103 21.17 -0.49 -15.44
C ASN A 103 20.02 0.34 -16.00
N ILE A 104 18.78 0.09 -15.58
CA ILE A 104 17.59 0.84 -16.04
C ILE A 104 17.73 2.32 -15.71
N THR A 105 18.13 2.63 -14.47
CA THR A 105 18.30 4.02 -14.01
C THR A 105 19.40 4.73 -14.79
N ASN A 106 20.52 4.04 -15.07
CA ASN A 106 21.62 4.57 -15.86
C ASN A 106 21.23 4.78 -17.34
N GLN A 107 20.50 3.84 -17.94
CA GLN A 107 19.97 3.97 -19.30
C GLN A 107 19.06 5.20 -19.42
N PHE A 108 18.11 5.37 -18.49
CA PHE A 108 17.25 6.54 -18.46
C PHE A 108 18.03 7.84 -18.22
N ARG A 109 19.05 7.83 -17.35
CA ARG A 109 19.91 8.99 -17.13
C ARG A 109 20.61 9.42 -18.43
N LYS A 110 21.12 8.47 -19.22
CA LYS A 110 21.74 8.74 -20.52
C LYS A 110 20.74 9.22 -21.57
N TYR A 111 19.49 8.75 -21.52
CA TYR A 111 18.41 9.31 -22.32
C TYR A 111 18.16 10.79 -21.95
N MET A 112 18.05 11.11 -20.65
CA MET A 112 17.87 12.49 -20.18
C MET A 112 19.05 13.40 -20.51
N ASP A 113 20.28 12.87 -20.57
CA ASP A 113 21.47 13.61 -21.03
C ASP A 113 21.29 14.18 -22.44
N ILE A 114 20.56 13.50 -23.33
CA ILE A 114 20.24 13.99 -24.69
C ILE A 114 19.32 15.20 -24.60
N LEU A 115 18.21 15.06 -23.85
CA LEU A 115 17.22 16.12 -23.67
C LEU A 115 17.78 17.35 -22.95
N ASN A 116 18.79 17.14 -22.09
CA ASN A 116 19.47 18.19 -21.34
C ASN A 116 20.67 18.83 -22.07
N ALA A 117 21.16 18.21 -23.15
CA ALA A 117 22.32 18.71 -23.85
C ALA A 117 22.03 19.97 -24.67
N LYS A 118 23.02 20.88 -24.69
CA LYS A 118 23.08 21.97 -25.68
C LYS A 118 23.15 21.37 -27.10
N PRO A 119 22.56 22.02 -28.12
CA PRO A 119 22.51 21.54 -29.50
C PRO A 119 23.81 20.88 -30.01
N LYS A 120 24.94 21.57 -29.83
CA LYS A 120 26.27 21.11 -30.27
C LYS A 120 26.77 19.80 -29.62
N PHE A 121 26.16 19.36 -28.53
CA PHE A 121 26.54 18.13 -27.81
C PHE A 121 25.52 17.00 -27.95
N ARG A 122 24.37 17.23 -28.60
CA ARG A 122 23.27 16.26 -28.68
C ARG A 122 23.65 14.98 -29.42
N GLU A 123 24.36 15.08 -30.54
CA GLU A 123 24.84 13.90 -31.28
C GLU A 123 25.86 13.08 -30.48
N VAL A 124 26.74 13.74 -29.73
CA VAL A 124 27.68 13.05 -28.83
C VAL A 124 26.93 12.30 -27.74
N LYS A 125 25.92 12.94 -27.12
CA LYS A 125 25.07 12.30 -26.11
C LYS A 125 24.24 11.15 -26.67
N LYS A 126 23.71 11.29 -27.89
CA LYS A 126 23.03 10.21 -28.63
C LYS A 126 23.92 8.99 -28.76
N LYS A 127 25.15 9.14 -29.25
CA LYS A 127 26.10 8.03 -29.40
C LYS A 127 26.40 7.35 -28.06
N LEU A 128 26.65 8.14 -27.01
CA LEU A 128 26.90 7.62 -25.67
C LEU A 128 25.69 6.85 -25.11
N PHE A 129 24.47 7.33 -25.35
CA PHE A 129 23.26 6.64 -24.93
C PHE A 129 23.09 5.31 -25.65
N LEU A 130 23.19 5.28 -26.97
CA LEU A 130 23.06 4.05 -27.76
C LEU A 130 24.10 2.99 -27.34
N GLU A 131 25.38 3.39 -27.23
CA GLU A 131 26.44 2.48 -26.79
C GLU A 131 26.23 1.98 -25.36
N HIS A 132 25.78 2.86 -24.46
CA HIS A 132 25.58 2.48 -23.07
C HIS A 132 24.37 1.54 -22.92
N PHE A 133 23.28 1.81 -23.63
CA PHE A 133 22.08 0.98 -23.62
C PHE A 133 22.40 -0.46 -24.00
N ASP A 134 23.13 -0.66 -25.11
CA ASP A 134 23.56 -1.98 -25.57
C ASP A 134 24.52 -2.66 -24.57
N LYS A 135 25.47 -1.91 -23.99
CA LYS A 135 26.46 -2.44 -23.02
C LYS A 135 25.87 -2.84 -21.67
N THR A 136 24.79 -2.18 -21.22
CA THR A 136 24.14 -2.47 -19.94
C THR A 136 22.98 -3.43 -20.06
N GLY A 137 22.93 -4.25 -21.12
CA GLY A 137 21.94 -5.31 -21.28
C GLY A 137 20.66 -4.90 -22.02
N GLY A 138 20.56 -3.67 -22.50
CA GLY A 138 19.45 -3.20 -23.32
C GLY A 138 18.10 -3.38 -22.67
N ASP A 139 17.16 -3.95 -23.43
CA ASP A 139 15.79 -4.30 -23.03
C ASP A 139 15.71 -5.49 -22.09
N LYS A 140 16.76 -6.32 -21.98
CA LYS A 140 16.76 -7.51 -21.11
C LYS A 140 16.49 -7.17 -19.66
N ASN A 141 16.95 -6.02 -19.18
CA ASN A 141 16.70 -5.60 -17.79
C ASN A 141 15.20 -5.44 -17.50
N LEU A 142 14.44 -4.87 -18.44
CA LEU A 142 13.00 -4.73 -18.33
C LEU A 142 12.30 -6.10 -18.32
N HIS A 143 12.75 -7.04 -19.16
CA HIS A 143 12.22 -8.40 -19.17
C HIS A 143 12.53 -9.16 -17.88
N VAL A 144 13.73 -9.02 -17.33
CA VAL A 144 14.07 -9.60 -16.02
C VAL A 144 13.16 -9.02 -14.93
N LEU A 145 12.92 -7.71 -14.93
CA LEU A 145 12.02 -7.07 -13.96
C LEU A 145 10.57 -7.56 -14.12
N TYR A 146 10.09 -7.68 -15.36
CA TYR A 146 8.75 -8.22 -15.66
C TYR A 146 8.61 -9.66 -15.16
N ASN A 147 9.59 -10.52 -15.43
CA ASN A 147 9.62 -11.92 -14.99
C ASN A 147 9.70 -12.03 -13.45
N ALA A 148 10.41 -11.11 -12.79
CA ALA A 148 10.45 -11.05 -11.32
C ALA A 148 9.07 -10.77 -10.72
N VAL A 149 8.32 -9.85 -11.33
CA VAL A 149 6.96 -9.49 -10.87
C VAL A 149 5.95 -10.58 -11.17
N THR A 150 6.03 -11.19 -12.35
CA THR A 150 5.05 -12.20 -12.79
C THR A 150 5.29 -13.58 -12.19
N GLY A 151 6.50 -13.85 -11.69
CA GLY A 151 6.92 -15.18 -11.21
C GLY A 151 7.48 -16.06 -12.32
N ASP A 152 7.60 -15.54 -13.55
CA ASP A 152 8.17 -16.25 -14.72
C ASP A 152 9.71 -16.25 -14.68
N ASN A 153 10.28 -16.65 -13.54
CA ASN A 153 11.71 -16.69 -13.26
C ASN A 153 12.15 -18.09 -12.77
N PHE A 154 13.45 -18.31 -12.56
CA PHE A 154 13.98 -19.63 -12.22
C PHE A 154 13.47 -20.19 -10.88
N SER A 155 13.12 -19.34 -9.91
CA SER A 155 12.55 -19.79 -8.63
C SER A 155 11.04 -20.04 -8.71
N GLY A 156 10.36 -19.49 -9.73
CA GLY A 156 8.90 -19.54 -9.86
C GLY A 156 8.15 -18.66 -8.85
N GLU A 157 8.87 -17.92 -8.01
CA GLU A 157 8.29 -17.07 -6.97
C GLU A 157 8.29 -15.60 -7.41
N SER A 158 7.17 -14.91 -7.21
CA SER A 158 7.09 -13.48 -7.51
C SER A 158 7.79 -12.66 -6.44
N VAL A 159 8.54 -11.63 -6.86
CA VAL A 159 9.11 -10.65 -5.91
C VAL A 159 8.02 -9.96 -5.08
N LEU A 160 6.80 -9.81 -5.62
CA LEU A 160 5.68 -9.25 -4.87
C LEU A 160 5.23 -10.17 -3.72
N GLU A 161 5.22 -11.49 -3.94
CA GLU A 161 4.85 -12.48 -2.91
C GLU A 161 5.91 -12.57 -1.81
N ILE A 162 7.19 -12.48 -2.18
CA ILE A 162 8.30 -12.45 -1.22
C ILE A 162 8.17 -11.24 -0.30
N ILE A 163 7.93 -10.05 -0.86
CA ILE A 163 7.75 -8.83 -0.07
C ILE A 163 6.48 -8.89 0.77
N LEU A 164 5.37 -9.38 0.21
CA LEU A 164 4.12 -9.58 0.93
C LEU A 164 4.31 -10.45 2.19
N ASN A 165 5.05 -11.56 2.05
CA ASN A 165 5.35 -12.47 3.15
C ASN A 165 6.31 -11.84 4.17
N TYR A 166 7.37 -11.18 3.68
CA TYR A 166 8.36 -10.51 4.53
C TYR A 166 7.75 -9.40 5.39
N GLU A 167 6.93 -8.54 4.78
CA GLU A 167 6.24 -7.43 5.44
C GLU A 167 5.02 -7.89 6.24
N GLU A 168 4.82 -9.21 6.39
CA GLU A 168 3.73 -9.83 7.15
C GLU A 168 2.35 -9.29 6.75
N LYS A 169 2.14 -9.14 5.43
CA LYS A 169 0.95 -8.56 4.80
C LYS A 169 0.64 -7.14 5.30
N SER A 170 1.67 -6.32 5.49
CA SER A 170 1.53 -4.89 5.76
C SER A 170 1.28 -4.14 4.45
N ARG A 171 0.12 -3.48 4.33
CA ARG A 171 -0.30 -2.78 3.10
C ARG A 171 0.65 -1.65 2.70
N ARG A 172 1.02 -0.78 3.65
CA ARG A 172 1.80 0.44 3.36
C ARG A 172 3.19 0.15 2.75
N PRO A 173 4.03 -0.71 3.35
CA PRO A 173 5.29 -1.10 2.74
C PRO A 173 5.13 -1.73 1.35
N LEU A 174 4.05 -2.49 1.14
CA LEU A 174 3.78 -3.13 -0.14
C LEU A 174 3.35 -2.13 -1.22
N GLU A 175 2.51 -1.14 -0.88
CA GLU A 175 2.16 -0.01 -1.76
C GLU A 175 3.42 0.78 -2.13
N ASP A 176 4.28 1.08 -1.17
CA ASP A 176 5.58 1.73 -1.39
C ASP A 176 6.45 0.94 -2.39
N PHE A 177 6.52 -0.38 -2.22
CA PHE A 177 7.25 -1.27 -3.12
C PHE A 177 6.66 -1.29 -4.53
N CYS A 178 5.34 -1.41 -4.67
CA CYS A 178 4.64 -1.39 -5.95
C CYS A 178 4.85 -0.05 -6.68
N ALA A 179 4.77 1.08 -5.98
CA ALA A 179 5.00 2.41 -6.54
C ALA A 179 6.42 2.55 -7.10
N ARG A 180 7.42 1.96 -6.44
CA ARG A 180 8.82 1.93 -6.89
C ARG A 180 8.99 1.10 -8.16
N LEU A 181 8.44 -0.11 -8.18
CA LEU A 181 8.47 -0.97 -9.36
C LEU A 181 7.85 -0.27 -10.57
N LYS A 182 6.68 0.38 -10.41
CA LYS A 182 6.05 1.17 -11.49
C LYS A 182 6.95 2.27 -12.01
N LYS A 183 7.63 3.00 -11.11
CA LYS A 183 8.60 4.03 -11.50
C LYS A 183 9.76 3.43 -12.30
N LEU A 184 10.30 2.30 -11.86
CA LEU A 184 11.41 1.63 -12.54
C LEU A 184 11.01 1.15 -13.95
N PHE A 185 9.83 0.55 -14.10
CA PHE A 185 9.28 0.22 -15.42
C PHE A 185 9.13 1.48 -16.29
N CYS A 186 8.62 2.58 -15.73
CA CYS A 186 8.46 3.82 -16.46
C CYS A 186 9.81 4.33 -17.02
N LEU A 187 10.85 4.34 -16.20
CA LEU A 187 12.20 4.74 -16.62
C LEU A 187 12.73 3.85 -17.76
N GLY A 188 12.62 2.52 -17.58
CA GLY A 188 13.13 1.58 -18.55
C GLY A 188 12.38 1.64 -19.88
N ILE A 189 11.04 1.74 -19.86
CA ILE A 189 10.22 1.82 -21.07
C ILE A 189 10.51 3.13 -21.83
N ILE A 190 10.64 4.27 -21.13
CA ILE A 190 11.02 5.53 -21.76
C ILE A 190 12.40 5.40 -22.44
N ALA A 191 13.37 4.81 -21.75
CA ALA A 191 14.71 4.59 -22.32
C ALA A 191 14.65 3.64 -23.53
N LEU A 192 13.89 2.55 -23.47
CA LEU A 192 13.73 1.60 -24.57
C LEU A 192 13.11 2.26 -25.81
N LEU A 193 12.00 2.99 -25.64
CA LEU A 193 11.35 3.69 -26.74
C LEU A 193 12.24 4.78 -27.34
N GLY A 194 12.96 5.52 -26.47
CA GLY A 194 13.98 6.46 -26.91
C GLY A 194 15.10 5.78 -27.70
N HIS A 195 15.55 4.59 -27.30
CA HIS A 195 16.56 3.82 -28.01
C HIS A 195 16.08 3.37 -29.40
N ALA A 196 14.89 2.75 -29.48
CA ALA A 196 14.27 2.31 -30.73
C ALA A 196 14.14 3.47 -31.73
N ALA A 197 13.70 4.63 -31.23
CA ALA A 197 13.55 5.85 -32.01
C ALA A 197 14.83 6.40 -32.62
N LEU A 198 15.96 6.16 -31.96
CA LEU A 198 17.26 6.68 -32.35
C LEU A 198 18.04 5.71 -33.25
N LYS A 199 17.72 4.42 -33.22
CA LYS A 199 18.24 3.42 -34.17
C LYS A 199 17.48 3.45 -35.51
N GLY A 200 16.22 3.91 -35.51
CA GLY A 200 15.42 4.08 -36.73
C GLY A 200 14.84 2.77 -37.28
N TYR A 201 14.55 1.80 -36.42
CA TYR A 201 14.00 0.50 -36.81
C TYR A 201 12.47 0.50 -37.01
N ASP A 202 11.79 1.63 -36.82
CA ASP A 202 10.32 1.77 -36.88
C ASP A 202 9.56 0.78 -35.96
N GLU A 203 10.22 0.29 -34.89
CA GLU A 203 9.67 -0.66 -33.92
C GLU A 203 8.93 0.01 -32.75
N GLU A 204 8.98 1.35 -32.65
CA GLU A 204 8.44 2.14 -31.54
C GLU A 204 6.99 1.78 -31.19
N ASP A 205 6.10 1.73 -32.18
CA ASP A 205 4.68 1.47 -31.97
C ASP A 205 4.43 0.03 -31.47
N SER A 206 5.23 -0.93 -31.96
CA SER A 206 5.13 -2.33 -31.55
C SER A 206 5.61 -2.53 -30.11
N LEU A 207 6.74 -1.92 -29.74
CA LEU A 207 7.27 -1.94 -28.37
C LEU A 207 6.34 -1.23 -27.40
N LEU A 208 5.80 -0.09 -27.80
CA LEU A 208 4.86 0.68 -27.01
C LEU A 208 3.59 -0.12 -26.71
N LYS A 209 3.07 -0.87 -27.69
CA LYS A 209 1.93 -1.76 -27.50
C LYS A 209 2.27 -2.94 -26.59
N ASP A 210 3.36 -3.66 -26.85
CA ASP A 210 3.78 -4.82 -26.06
C ASP A 210 4.01 -4.45 -24.59
N TRP A 211 4.78 -3.38 -24.33
CA TRP A 211 5.01 -2.90 -22.97
C TRP A 211 3.76 -2.33 -22.31
N GLY A 212 2.83 -1.74 -23.09
CA GLY A 212 1.52 -1.35 -22.60
C GLY A 212 0.71 -2.55 -22.08
N GLU A 213 0.71 -3.67 -22.80
CA GLU A 213 0.04 -4.91 -22.38
C GLU A 213 0.73 -5.55 -21.17
N LYS A 214 2.07 -5.61 -21.15
CA LYS A 214 2.84 -6.11 -20.00
C LYS A 214 2.59 -5.28 -18.73
N MET A 215 2.47 -3.96 -18.85
CA MET A 215 2.19 -3.11 -17.70
C MET A 215 0.80 -3.34 -17.09
N LYS A 216 -0.18 -3.78 -17.89
CA LYS A 216 -1.48 -4.21 -17.35
C LYS A 216 -1.34 -5.46 -16.49
N VAL A 217 -0.58 -6.45 -16.94
CA VAL A 217 -0.31 -7.67 -16.16
C VAL A 217 0.43 -7.33 -14.87
N VAL A 218 1.45 -6.46 -14.94
CA VAL A 218 2.16 -5.95 -13.75
C VAL A 218 1.18 -5.28 -12.77
N GLN A 219 0.27 -4.46 -13.27
CA GLN A 219 -0.75 -3.80 -12.46
C GLN A 219 -1.67 -4.79 -11.74
N GLU A 220 -2.16 -5.80 -12.47
CA GLU A 220 -3.03 -6.83 -11.92
C GLU A 220 -2.35 -7.60 -10.79
N LYS A 221 -1.08 -7.95 -10.96
CA LYS A 221 -0.28 -8.62 -9.93
C LYS A 221 -0.09 -7.75 -8.69
N MET A 222 0.20 -6.45 -8.86
CA MET A 222 0.31 -5.50 -7.74
C MET A 222 -1.02 -5.35 -6.99
N ASN A 223 -2.13 -5.22 -7.71
CA ASN A 223 -3.46 -5.12 -7.11
C ASN A 223 -3.82 -6.37 -6.31
N ALA A 224 -3.50 -7.57 -6.83
CA ALA A 224 -3.79 -8.83 -6.15
C ALA A 224 -3.12 -8.93 -4.78
N VAL A 225 -1.85 -8.53 -4.66
CA VAL A 225 -1.13 -8.59 -3.38
C VAL A 225 -1.56 -7.50 -2.39
N ILE A 226 -1.93 -6.30 -2.88
CA ILE A 226 -2.52 -5.23 -2.05
C ILE A 226 -3.90 -5.66 -1.53
N GLU A 227 -4.73 -6.24 -2.40
CA GLU A 227 -6.05 -6.77 -2.02
C GLU A 227 -5.91 -7.89 -0.98
N ASP A 228 -4.93 -8.79 -1.11
CA ASP A 228 -4.68 -9.81 -0.08
C ASP A 228 -4.32 -9.19 1.29
N CYS A 229 -3.55 -8.09 1.34
CA CYS A 229 -3.34 -7.35 2.59
C CYS A 229 -4.65 -6.83 3.19
N VAL A 230 -5.54 -6.30 2.34
CA VAL A 230 -6.84 -5.77 2.77
C VAL A 230 -7.75 -6.90 3.24
N VAL A 231 -7.99 -7.93 2.43
CA VAL A 231 -8.94 -9.00 2.78
C VAL A 231 -8.46 -9.85 3.96
N SER A 232 -7.16 -10.08 4.09
CA SER A 232 -6.61 -10.93 5.17
C SER A 232 -6.31 -10.18 6.47
N PHE A 233 -6.56 -8.86 6.52
CA PHE A 233 -6.23 -8.02 7.69
C PHE A 233 -6.77 -8.56 9.01
N PRO A 234 -8.02 -9.09 9.12
CA PRO A 234 -8.55 -9.52 10.42
C PRO A 234 -7.75 -10.68 11.00
N LYS A 235 -7.35 -11.62 10.13
CA LYS A 235 -6.58 -12.79 10.57
C LYS A 235 -5.17 -12.40 10.97
N GLN A 236 -4.55 -11.48 10.22
CA GLN A 236 -3.22 -10.99 10.56
C GLN A 236 -3.22 -10.12 11.82
N ALA A 237 -4.25 -9.29 12.03
CA ALA A 237 -4.41 -8.51 13.24
C ALA A 237 -4.54 -9.39 14.49
N GLU A 238 -5.23 -10.53 14.40
CA GLU A 238 -5.29 -11.53 15.48
C GLU A 238 -3.90 -12.08 15.80
N LEU A 239 -3.11 -12.44 14.79
CA LEU A 239 -1.74 -12.93 14.95
C LEU A 239 -0.81 -11.88 15.54
N ASP A 240 -0.92 -10.64 15.07
CA ASP A 240 -0.15 -9.49 15.57
C ASP A 240 -0.45 -9.20 17.04
N ALA A 241 -1.73 -9.18 17.42
CA ALA A 241 -2.15 -9.01 18.80
C ALA A 241 -1.68 -10.20 19.67
N ARG A 242 -1.79 -11.43 19.17
CA ARG A 242 -1.31 -12.64 19.87
C ARG A 242 0.18 -12.59 20.16
N ARG A 243 1.00 -12.20 19.18
CA ARG A 243 2.45 -12.05 19.38
C ARG A 243 2.75 -11.00 20.43
N LEU A 244 2.09 -9.84 20.36
CA LEU A 244 2.28 -8.76 21.32
C LEU A 244 1.91 -9.18 22.76
N VAL A 245 0.80 -9.90 22.95
CA VAL A 245 0.42 -10.44 24.26
C VAL A 245 1.44 -11.48 24.76
N ARG A 246 1.85 -12.41 23.90
CA ARG A 246 2.83 -13.48 24.25
C ARG A 246 4.19 -12.90 24.64
N ASP A 247 4.66 -11.90 23.91
CA ASP A 247 6.02 -11.37 24.05
C ASP A 247 6.13 -10.38 25.24
N ASN A 248 5.00 -10.02 25.88
CA ASN A 248 4.95 -9.05 26.97
C ASN A 248 4.13 -9.54 28.19
N PRO A 249 4.50 -10.67 28.84
CA PRO A 249 3.71 -11.28 29.92
C PRO A 249 3.64 -10.43 31.20
N GLY A 250 4.51 -9.43 31.36
CA GLY A 250 4.57 -8.56 32.54
C GLY A 250 3.77 -7.26 32.43
N TRP A 251 3.12 -7.00 31.29
CA TRP A 251 2.37 -5.75 31.10
C TRP A 251 1.03 -5.78 31.84
N SER A 252 0.64 -4.61 32.34
CA SER A 252 -0.71 -4.41 32.87
C SER A 252 -1.76 -4.48 31.75
N ASN A 253 -3.02 -4.69 32.13
CA ASN A 253 -4.13 -4.76 31.17
C ASN A 253 -4.24 -3.48 30.30
N GLN A 254 -3.99 -2.31 30.89
CA GLN A 254 -4.01 -1.04 30.15
C GLN A 254 -2.83 -0.91 29.19
N GLN A 255 -1.61 -1.27 29.64
CA GLN A 255 -0.44 -1.27 28.76
C GLN A 255 -0.63 -2.21 27.56
N LEU A 256 -1.23 -3.39 27.78
CA LEU A 256 -1.59 -4.30 26.69
C LEU A 256 -2.63 -3.68 25.75
N ALA A 257 -3.71 -3.10 26.27
CA ALA A 257 -4.75 -2.47 25.45
C ALA A 257 -4.17 -1.36 24.57
N ASP A 258 -3.41 -0.43 25.17
CA ASP A 258 -2.79 0.71 24.47
C ASP A 258 -1.81 0.24 23.40
N ALA A 259 -0.98 -0.75 23.71
CA ALA A 259 0.03 -1.25 22.78
C ALA A 259 -0.58 -2.03 21.61
N ILE A 260 -1.64 -2.82 21.85
CA ILE A 260 -2.38 -3.50 20.77
C ILE A 260 -2.99 -2.45 19.85
N VAL A 261 -3.72 -1.46 20.37
CA VAL A 261 -4.31 -0.40 19.53
C VAL A 261 -3.23 0.37 18.77
N ALA A 262 -2.12 0.72 19.42
CA ALA A 262 -1.03 1.45 18.79
C ALA A 262 -0.38 0.65 17.64
N ARG A 263 -0.21 -0.66 17.80
CA ARG A 263 0.32 -1.54 16.75
C ARG A 263 -0.68 -1.68 15.60
N LEU A 264 -1.93 -1.98 15.91
CA LEU A 264 -2.96 -2.26 14.90
C LEU A 264 -3.30 -1.02 14.08
N LYS A 265 -3.50 0.15 14.72
CA LYS A 265 -3.77 1.41 14.00
C LYS A 265 -2.63 1.84 13.08
N LYS A 266 -1.39 1.47 13.42
CA LYS A 266 -0.21 1.80 12.60
C LYS A 266 -0.11 0.91 11.37
N LYS A 267 -0.38 -0.39 11.51
CA LYS A 267 -0.28 -1.37 10.42
C LYS A 267 -1.52 -1.38 9.52
N TYR A 268 -2.69 -1.16 10.12
CA TYR A 268 -4.01 -1.20 9.49
C TYR A 268 -4.67 0.18 9.62
N ASP A 269 -4.06 1.18 9.00
CA ASP A 269 -4.43 2.59 9.15
C ASP A 269 -5.80 2.96 8.56
N TRP A 270 -6.39 2.06 7.79
CA TRP A 270 -7.77 2.18 7.26
C TRP A 270 -8.83 1.56 8.18
N VAL A 271 -8.44 1.03 9.35
CA VAL A 271 -9.33 0.30 10.25
C VAL A 271 -9.42 1.01 11.60
N GLY A 272 -10.65 1.20 12.09
CA GLY A 272 -10.93 1.60 13.45
C GLY A 272 -10.86 0.40 14.40
N TRP A 273 -10.23 0.57 15.56
CA TRP A 273 -9.95 -0.51 16.50
C TRP A 273 -10.50 -0.19 17.90
N SER A 274 -11.02 -1.21 18.58
CA SER A 274 -11.34 -1.17 20.01
C SER A 274 -10.80 -2.43 20.67
N VAL A 275 -10.14 -2.28 21.80
CA VAL A 275 -9.48 -3.35 22.54
C VAL A 275 -9.94 -3.29 23.99
N ARG A 276 -10.35 -4.44 24.53
CA ARG A 276 -10.69 -4.60 25.95
C ARG A 276 -9.88 -5.74 26.54
N VAL A 277 -9.29 -5.49 27.70
CA VAL A 277 -8.46 -6.45 28.43
C VAL A 277 -8.97 -6.56 29.86
N PHE A 278 -9.32 -7.77 30.30
CA PHE A 278 -9.89 -8.01 31.64
C PHE A 278 -9.69 -9.46 32.05
N LYS A 279 -9.76 -9.76 33.36
CA LYS A 279 -9.65 -11.12 33.85
C LYS A 279 -11.02 -11.74 34.15
N SER A 280 -11.10 -13.04 33.89
CA SER A 280 -12.22 -13.88 34.29
C SER A 280 -12.38 -13.82 35.81
N PRO A 281 -13.60 -13.58 36.34
CA PRO A 281 -13.86 -13.61 37.77
C PRO A 281 -13.48 -14.96 38.39
N THR A 282 -12.88 -14.94 39.58
CA THR A 282 -12.47 -16.14 40.31
C THR A 282 -13.28 -16.34 41.60
N GLY A 283 -13.46 -17.60 42.02
CA GLY A 283 -14.12 -17.96 43.28
C GLY A 283 -15.45 -18.70 43.12
N LEU A 284 -15.96 -19.24 44.23
CA LEU A 284 -17.14 -20.13 44.26
C LEU A 284 -18.44 -19.45 43.81
N PHE A 285 -18.53 -18.13 43.95
CA PHE A 285 -19.68 -17.30 43.56
C PHE A 285 -19.39 -16.43 42.32
N ALA A 286 -18.36 -16.79 41.53
CA ALA A 286 -18.01 -16.08 40.32
C ALA A 286 -19.20 -16.11 39.32
N PRO A 287 -19.63 -14.94 38.80
CA PRO A 287 -20.71 -14.89 37.82
C PRO A 287 -20.27 -15.57 36.53
N LYS A 288 -21.07 -16.50 36.01
CA LYS A 288 -20.79 -17.19 34.74
C LYS A 288 -20.87 -16.26 33.52
N ASN A 289 -21.77 -15.28 33.55
CA ASN A 289 -22.01 -14.33 32.46
C ASN A 289 -21.40 -12.97 32.80
N TYR A 290 -20.08 -12.87 32.74
CA TYR A 290 -19.32 -11.65 33.09
C TYR A 290 -18.96 -10.80 31.87
N HIS A 291 -19.04 -11.34 30.66
CA HIS A 291 -18.96 -10.58 29.42
C HIS A 291 -19.83 -11.26 28.34
N CYS A 292 -20.28 -10.49 27.35
CA CYS A 292 -21.03 -11.01 26.21
C CYS A 292 -20.74 -10.16 24.97
N PRO A 293 -20.07 -10.73 23.95
CA PRO A 293 -19.93 -10.09 22.67
C PRO A 293 -21.05 -10.52 21.70
N ALA A 294 -21.61 -9.59 20.93
CA ALA A 294 -22.65 -9.80 19.92
C ALA A 294 -22.30 -9.09 18.60
N GLY A 295 -22.83 -9.58 17.47
CA GLY A 295 -22.54 -9.04 16.12
C GLY A 295 -21.34 -9.67 15.41
N ARG A 296 -20.67 -8.92 14.53
CA ARG A 296 -19.49 -9.36 13.75
C ARG A 296 -18.24 -8.51 14.06
N SER A 297 -17.22 -8.57 13.19
CA SER A 297 -15.99 -7.75 13.22
C SER A 297 -15.23 -7.74 14.54
N ARG A 298 -14.98 -8.93 15.08
CA ARG A 298 -14.23 -9.13 16.32
C ARG A 298 -13.45 -10.44 16.32
N PHE A 299 -12.43 -10.50 17.18
CA PHE A 299 -11.75 -11.73 17.55
C PHE A 299 -11.32 -11.68 19.03
N GLN A 300 -11.19 -12.85 19.64
CA GLN A 300 -10.58 -13.00 20.95
C GLN A 300 -9.15 -13.50 20.76
N VAL A 301 -8.19 -12.79 21.33
CA VAL A 301 -6.77 -13.14 21.19
C VAL A 301 -6.46 -14.33 22.11
N PRO A 302 -5.91 -15.43 21.58
CA PRO A 302 -5.50 -16.56 22.41
C PRO A 302 -4.38 -16.16 23.38
N THR A 303 -4.55 -16.45 24.67
CA THR A 303 -3.61 -16.16 25.75
C THR A 303 -3.09 -17.45 26.37
N SER A 304 -1.93 -17.40 27.04
CA SER A 304 -1.44 -18.51 27.88
C SER A 304 -1.99 -18.48 29.31
N ASP A 305 -2.54 -17.34 29.74
CA ASP A 305 -3.30 -17.21 30.98
C ASP A 305 -4.79 -17.34 30.65
N ASP A 306 -5.38 -18.50 30.99
CA ASP A 306 -6.81 -18.81 30.76
C ASP A 306 -7.76 -17.82 31.45
N LYS A 307 -7.27 -17.03 32.41
CA LYS A 307 -8.06 -15.98 33.05
C LYS A 307 -7.98 -14.66 32.30
N LEU A 308 -6.98 -14.43 31.46
CA LEU A 308 -6.83 -13.17 30.72
C LEU A 308 -7.69 -13.19 29.46
N ASN A 309 -8.62 -12.25 29.36
CA ASN A 309 -9.43 -12.03 28.17
C ASN A 309 -8.92 -10.79 27.44
N VAL A 310 -8.55 -10.94 26.18
CA VAL A 310 -8.20 -9.86 25.28
C VAL A 310 -9.17 -9.91 24.09
N VAL A 311 -10.11 -8.98 24.05
CA VAL A 311 -11.13 -8.92 23.00
C VAL A 311 -10.84 -7.71 22.13
N VAL A 312 -10.70 -7.94 20.82
CA VAL A 312 -10.47 -6.91 19.81
C VAL A 312 -11.66 -6.89 18.87
N SER A 313 -12.13 -5.69 18.54
CA SER A 313 -13.18 -5.47 17.55
C SER A 313 -12.78 -4.29 16.68
N TYR A 314 -13.31 -4.27 15.47
CA TYR A 314 -12.82 -3.39 14.43
C TYR A 314 -13.92 -3.01 13.45
N SER A 315 -13.69 -1.95 12.67
CA SER A 315 -14.48 -1.64 11.47
C SER A 315 -13.59 -0.96 10.44
N SER A 316 -13.69 -1.40 9.19
CA SER A 316 -13.00 -0.76 8.05
C SER A 316 -13.81 0.37 7.40
N SER A 317 -15.06 0.56 7.83
CA SER A 317 -15.94 1.62 7.33
C SER A 317 -16.87 2.08 8.46
N PRO A 318 -16.32 2.68 9.54
CA PRO A 318 -17.13 3.05 10.69
C PRO A 318 -18.14 4.14 10.37
N GLU A 319 -19.36 3.96 10.86
CA GLU A 319 -20.47 4.92 10.79
C GLU A 319 -20.77 5.50 12.17
N PRO A 320 -21.28 6.74 12.27
CA PRO A 320 -21.64 7.34 13.54
C PRO A 320 -22.69 6.53 14.30
N VAL A 321 -22.51 6.42 15.62
CA VAL A 321 -23.45 5.71 16.50
C VAL A 321 -24.24 6.69 17.36
N ASP A 322 -25.55 6.51 17.45
CA ASP A 322 -26.40 7.36 18.28
C ASP A 322 -26.27 6.96 19.77
N GLY A 323 -25.29 7.54 20.45
CA GLY A 323 -25.05 7.32 21.87
C GLY A 323 -26.25 7.68 22.77
N ALA A 324 -27.09 8.63 22.36
CA ALA A 324 -28.28 9.00 23.13
C ALA A 324 -29.36 7.91 23.03
N HIS A 325 -29.58 7.38 21.82
CA HIS A 325 -30.45 6.24 21.60
C HIS A 325 -29.97 4.99 22.36
N ILE A 326 -28.67 4.69 22.31
CA ILE A 326 -28.07 3.57 23.06
C ILE A 326 -28.32 3.71 24.56
N ARG A 327 -28.06 4.89 25.15
CA ARG A 327 -28.36 5.18 26.56
C ARG A 327 -29.84 4.95 26.88
N GLN A 328 -30.74 5.44 26.04
CA GLN A 328 -32.19 5.28 26.23
C GLN A 328 -32.60 3.80 26.21
N LEU A 329 -32.08 3.02 25.25
CA LEU A 329 -32.33 1.58 25.15
C LEU A 329 -31.89 0.85 26.43
N ILE A 330 -30.71 1.16 26.96
CA ILE A 330 -30.19 0.55 28.20
C ILE A 330 -31.02 0.98 29.41
N GLN A 331 -31.35 2.27 29.54
CA GLN A 331 -32.14 2.81 30.66
C GLN A 331 -33.57 2.26 30.71
N SER A 332 -34.14 1.88 29.56
CA SER A 332 -35.47 1.25 29.48
C SER A 332 -35.52 -0.17 30.09
N GLN A 333 -34.37 -0.80 30.33
CA GLN A 333 -34.30 -2.17 30.85
C GLN A 333 -34.51 -2.22 32.36
N LYS A 334 -35.46 -3.05 32.80
CA LYS A 334 -35.75 -3.28 34.24
C LYS A 334 -34.55 -3.85 35.00
N LYS A 335 -33.77 -4.73 34.36
CA LYS A 335 -32.57 -5.37 34.94
C LYS A 335 -31.44 -5.37 33.92
N LEU A 336 -30.28 -4.85 34.32
CA LEU A 336 -29.07 -4.83 33.49
C LEU A 336 -28.30 -6.14 33.66
N GLY A 337 -28.50 -7.06 32.72
CA GLY A 337 -27.71 -8.28 32.59
C GLY A 337 -26.77 -8.17 31.40
N VAL A 338 -25.53 -8.63 31.55
CA VAL A 338 -24.49 -8.55 30.50
C VAL A 338 -24.97 -9.11 29.15
N VAL A 339 -25.52 -10.32 29.14
CA VAL A 339 -26.03 -10.97 27.91
C VAL A 339 -27.24 -10.22 27.36
N ALA A 340 -28.24 -9.96 28.20
CA ALA A 340 -29.46 -9.29 27.79
C ALA A 340 -29.22 -7.89 27.20
N VAL A 341 -28.27 -7.13 27.73
CA VAL A 341 -27.91 -5.81 27.19
C VAL A 341 -27.21 -5.95 25.84
N ALA A 342 -26.23 -6.85 25.71
CA ALA A 342 -25.49 -7.04 24.46
C ALA A 342 -26.41 -7.51 23.32
N GLU A 343 -27.26 -8.50 23.56
CA GLU A 343 -28.21 -9.03 22.56
C GLU A 343 -29.28 -8.00 22.18
N MET A 344 -29.82 -7.27 23.16
CA MET A 344 -30.81 -6.22 22.91
C MET A 344 -30.24 -5.09 22.06
N LEU A 345 -29.03 -4.62 22.36
CA LEU A 345 -28.39 -3.58 21.57
C LEU A 345 -28.09 -4.06 20.15
N PHE A 346 -27.61 -5.30 20.00
CA PHE A 346 -27.37 -5.88 18.69
C PHE A 346 -28.66 -6.00 17.85
N GLU A 347 -29.80 -6.29 18.48
CA GLU A 347 -31.09 -6.39 17.79
C GLU A 347 -31.71 -5.02 17.46
N LYS A 348 -31.56 -4.04 18.36
CA LYS A 348 -32.32 -2.77 18.30
C LYS A 348 -31.53 -1.61 17.70
N VAL A 349 -30.21 -1.64 17.72
CA VAL A 349 -29.40 -0.61 17.09
C VAL A 349 -29.39 -0.87 15.58
N PRO A 350 -29.77 0.10 14.74
CA PRO A 350 -29.79 -0.07 13.28
C PRO A 350 -28.39 -0.35 12.71
N GLY A 351 -28.35 -1.16 11.65
CA GLY A 351 -27.11 -1.48 10.91
C GLY A 351 -26.36 -2.70 11.46
N GLU A 352 -25.31 -3.11 10.76
CA GLU A 352 -24.38 -4.11 11.29
C GLU A 352 -23.51 -3.45 12.37
N CYS A 353 -23.47 -4.03 13.57
CA CYS A 353 -22.66 -3.50 14.67
C CYS A 353 -21.88 -4.61 15.38
N ALA A 354 -20.83 -4.21 16.08
CA ALA A 354 -20.15 -5.01 17.08
C ALA A 354 -20.53 -4.47 18.46
N VAL A 355 -21.08 -5.33 19.31
CA VAL A 355 -21.45 -4.98 20.69
C VAL A 355 -20.67 -5.85 21.66
N HIS A 356 -20.16 -5.25 22.74
CA HIS A 356 -19.56 -6.01 23.82
C HIS A 356 -19.96 -5.41 25.16
N ALA A 357 -20.74 -6.17 25.93
CA ALA A 357 -21.00 -5.85 27.33
C ALA A 357 -20.00 -6.58 28.22
N VAL A 358 -19.41 -5.88 29.19
CA VAL A 358 -18.44 -6.43 30.15
C VAL A 358 -18.82 -5.97 31.55
N LYS A 359 -18.88 -6.89 32.52
CA LYS A 359 -19.13 -6.53 33.91
C LYS A 359 -18.00 -5.62 34.44
N THR A 360 -18.35 -4.57 35.17
CA THR A 360 -17.37 -3.67 35.78
C THR A 360 -16.41 -4.47 36.68
N SER A 361 -15.11 -4.26 36.50
CA SER A 361 -14.05 -4.82 37.35
C SER A 361 -12.87 -3.86 37.42
N LYS A 362 -12.06 -3.95 38.48
CA LYS A 362 -10.90 -3.05 38.69
C LYS A 362 -9.79 -3.24 37.68
N ASP A 363 -9.77 -4.38 37.01
CA ASP A 363 -8.78 -4.80 36.03
C ASP A 363 -9.27 -4.65 34.59
N LEU A 364 -10.51 -4.19 34.37
CA LEU A 364 -10.99 -3.87 33.03
C LEU A 364 -10.22 -2.67 32.49
N ALA A 365 -9.51 -2.89 31.40
CA ALA A 365 -8.81 -1.88 30.63
C ALA A 365 -9.38 -1.81 29.22
N CYS A 366 -9.28 -0.63 28.62
CA CYS A 366 -9.77 -0.38 27.27
C CYS A 366 -8.91 0.65 26.56
N ALA A 367 -8.80 0.50 25.25
CA ALA A 367 -8.19 1.48 24.36
C ALA A 367 -8.88 1.38 23.00
N TRP A 368 -8.94 2.48 22.25
CA TRP A 368 -9.53 2.49 20.91
C TRP A 368 -8.87 3.55 20.02
N SER A 369 -9.06 3.41 18.71
CA SER A 369 -8.63 4.39 17.70
C SER A 369 -9.79 5.13 17.02
N PHE A 370 -11.03 4.77 17.34
CA PHE A 370 -12.22 5.46 16.86
C PHE A 370 -12.30 6.90 17.40
N SER A 371 -12.91 7.81 16.64
CA SER A 371 -13.37 9.09 17.17
C SER A 371 -14.63 8.90 18.04
N ASP A 372 -14.93 9.88 18.89
CA ASP A 372 -16.02 9.80 19.87
C ASP A 372 -17.41 9.54 19.27
N GLU A 373 -17.64 9.98 18.03
CA GLU A 373 -18.91 9.77 17.32
C GLU A 373 -19.06 8.37 16.70
N LEU A 374 -17.95 7.64 16.50
CA LEU A 374 -17.90 6.34 15.83
C LEU A 374 -17.87 5.16 16.81
N HIS A 375 -17.72 5.44 18.11
CA HIS A 375 -17.55 4.41 19.12
C HIS A 375 -18.18 4.81 20.44
N TYR A 376 -19.11 3.99 20.90
CA TYR A 376 -19.75 4.10 22.19
C TYR A 376 -19.00 3.29 23.23
N TRP A 377 -18.52 3.95 24.29
CA TRP A 377 -17.92 3.31 25.46
C TRP A 377 -18.38 4.00 26.74
N GLU A 378 -19.31 3.38 27.46
CA GLU A 378 -19.86 3.94 28.70
C GLU A 378 -20.14 2.88 29.77
N GLU A 379 -20.04 3.30 31.03
CA GLU A 379 -20.44 2.51 32.19
C GLU A 379 -21.93 2.66 32.50
N HIS A 380 -22.62 1.54 32.70
CA HIS A 380 -24.03 1.45 33.05
C HIS A 380 -24.24 0.60 34.31
N LYS A 381 -24.28 1.27 35.47
CA LYS A 381 -24.37 0.66 36.81
C LYS A 381 -23.21 -0.27 37.15
N ASN A 382 -23.19 -1.48 36.60
CA ASN A 382 -22.25 -2.55 36.93
C ASN A 382 -21.73 -3.29 35.69
N LEU A 383 -21.90 -2.69 34.50
CA LEU A 383 -21.34 -3.19 33.25
C LEU A 383 -20.91 -2.01 32.36
N TYR A 384 -19.84 -2.18 31.61
CA TYR A 384 -19.46 -1.35 30.48
C TYR A 384 -20.08 -1.89 29.20
N VAL A 385 -20.46 -0.98 28.30
CA VAL A 385 -20.90 -1.30 26.94
C VAL A 385 -19.93 -0.67 25.95
N CYS A 386 -19.38 -1.49 25.07
CA CYS A 386 -18.70 -1.09 23.86
C CYS A 386 -19.62 -1.33 22.66
N LEU A 387 -19.81 -0.33 21.80
CA LEU A 387 -20.54 -0.48 20.54
C LEU A 387 -19.92 0.38 19.44
N HIS A 388 -19.73 -0.20 18.26
CA HIS A 388 -19.42 0.53 17.03
C HIS A 388 -20.08 -0.19 15.83
N SER A 389 -20.24 0.48 14.69
CA SER A 389 -20.66 -0.19 13.45
C SER A 389 -19.62 -1.24 13.04
N ALA A 390 -20.05 -2.32 12.37
CA ALA A 390 -19.19 -3.46 12.03
C ALA A 390 -18.18 -3.17 10.91
#